data_AF-A0A1L9VUJ0-F1
#
_entry.id   AF-A0A1L9VUJ0-F1
#
_cell.length_a   1.000
_cell.length_b   1.000
_cell.length_c   1.000
_cell.angle_alpha   90.00
_cell.angle_beta   90.00
_cell.angle_gamma   90.00
#
_symmetry.space_group_name_H-M   'P 1'
#
loop_
_entity.id
_entity.type
_entity.pdbx_description
1 polymer ?
#
loop_
_entity_poly.entity_id
_entity_poly.type
_entity_poly.pdbx_seq_one_letter_code
_entity_poly.pdbx_strand_id
1 'polypeptide(L)'
;MTLKGSLVRMIEYWPYLPDTKGVSCPVQFTDAEMDGFFEQEQLWFDLNKAVTFWQEQVGVSEDGWASNEGYKEAVQRVAELKDSLIAIAEDDEEDIRLLEKGWLFLK
;
A
#
# COMPACT_ATOMS: atom_id res chain seq x y z
N MET A 1 3.18 1.06 7.87
CA MET A 1 3.70 0.01 8.78
C MET A 1 2.61 -1.03 8.94
N THR A 2 2.87 -2.31 8.66
CA THR A 2 1.83 -3.36 8.76
C THR A 2 1.77 -3.92 10.19
N LEU A 3 0.61 -4.47 10.59
CA LEU A 3 0.46 -5.12 11.89
C LEU A 3 1.46 -6.26 12.08
N LYS A 4 1.62 -7.10 11.05
CA LYS A 4 2.55 -8.23 11.08
C LYS A 4 4.00 -7.75 11.22
N GLY A 5 4.41 -6.71 10.49
CA GLY A 5 5.75 -6.14 10.60
C GLY A 5 6.02 -5.53 11.98
N SER A 6 5.02 -4.91 12.60
CA SER A 6 5.12 -4.46 14.00
C SER A 6 5.32 -5.62 14.97
N LEU A 7 4.59 -6.73 14.79
CA LEU A 7 4.73 -7.92 15.62
C LEU A 7 6.10 -8.58 15.44
N VAL A 8 6.59 -8.72 14.20
CA VAL A 8 7.93 -9.26 13.91
C VAL A 8 9.01 -8.45 14.63
N ARG A 9 8.99 -7.12 14.51
CA ARG A 9 9.92 -6.24 15.25
C ARG A 9 9.77 -6.43 16.76
N MET A 10 8.54 -6.53 17.27
CA MET A 10 8.31 -6.72 18.71
C MET A 10 8.87 -8.06 19.22
N ILE A 11 8.80 -9.13 18.42
CA ILE A 11 9.41 -10.42 18.72
C ILE A 11 10.94 -10.31 18.78
N GLU A 12 11.56 -9.61 17.82
CA GLU A 12 13.01 -9.35 17.81
C GLU A 12 13.46 -8.54 19.04
N TYR A 13 12.65 -7.57 19.47
CA TYR A 13 12.92 -6.75 20.64
C TYR A 13 12.54 -7.41 21.98
N TRP A 14 11.85 -8.56 21.97
CA TRP A 14 11.37 -9.25 23.17
C TRP A 14 12.43 -9.46 24.26
N PRO A 15 13.69 -9.86 23.97
CA PRO A 15 14.71 -10.08 24.99
C PRO A 15 15.15 -8.81 25.74
N TYR A 16 14.81 -7.63 25.22
CA TYR A 16 15.18 -6.34 25.78
C TYR A 16 14.05 -5.68 26.59
N LEU A 17 12.85 -6.26 26.58
CA LEU A 17 11.73 -5.76 27.36
C LEU A 17 11.91 -6.06 28.86
N PRO A 18 11.39 -5.21 29.76
CA PRO A 18 11.39 -5.50 31.18
C PRO A 18 10.58 -6.78 31.46
N ASP A 19 11.01 -7.55 32.46
CA ASP A 19 10.32 -8.76 32.95
C ASP A 19 10.18 -9.93 31.95
N THR A 20 10.87 -9.90 30.81
CA THR A 20 10.87 -11.00 29.82
C THR A 20 12.03 -11.98 29.98
N LYS A 21 12.93 -11.75 30.94
CA LYS A 21 14.11 -12.60 31.16
C LYS A 21 13.69 -14.02 31.54
N GLY A 22 14.01 -14.98 30.68
CA GLY A 22 13.64 -16.39 30.86
C GLY A 22 12.20 -16.72 30.46
N VAL A 23 11.45 -15.75 29.92
CA VAL A 23 10.09 -15.93 29.39
C VAL A 23 10.14 -15.97 27.87
N SER A 24 9.59 -17.03 27.28
CA SER A 24 9.44 -17.11 25.82
C SER A 24 8.47 -16.03 25.31
N CYS A 25 8.75 -15.47 24.13
CA CYS A 25 7.80 -14.60 23.46
C CYS A 25 6.51 -15.39 23.16
N PRO A 26 5.32 -14.87 23.51
CA PRO A 26 4.05 -15.56 23.30
C PRO A 26 3.62 -15.58 21.83
N VAL A 27 4.21 -14.73 20.98
CA VAL A 27 3.93 -14.67 19.55
C VAL A 27 5.15 -15.17 18.81
N GLN A 28 4.95 -16.11 17.89
CA GLN A 28 5.98 -16.72 17.07
C GLN A 28 5.38 -16.93 15.68
N PHE A 29 6.18 -16.71 14.66
CA PHE A 29 5.83 -17.02 13.28
C PHE A 29 6.68 -18.20 12.82
N THR A 30 6.08 -19.11 12.06
CA THR A 30 6.78 -20.19 11.38
C THR A 30 7.59 -19.64 10.21
N ASP A 31 8.61 -20.39 9.76
CA ASP A 31 9.37 -20.02 8.56
C ASP A 31 8.47 -19.88 7.33
N ALA A 32 7.46 -20.75 7.21
CA ALA A 32 6.46 -20.68 6.14
C ALA A 32 5.58 -19.41 6.21
N GLU A 33 5.30 -18.89 7.41
CA GLU A 33 4.60 -17.61 7.56
C GLU A 33 5.52 -16.42 7.27
N MET A 34 6.83 -16.56 7.47
CA MET A 34 7.80 -15.50 7.21
C MET A 34 8.29 -15.46 5.76
N ASP A 35 8.09 -16.55 5.01
CA ASP A 35 8.48 -16.65 3.62
C ASP A 35 7.85 -15.55 2.76
N GLY A 36 8.69 -14.80 2.04
CA GLY A 36 8.30 -13.63 1.23
C GLY A 36 7.69 -12.45 1.99
N PHE A 37 7.54 -12.50 3.32
CA PHE A 37 6.82 -11.46 4.08
C PHE A 37 7.49 -10.08 3.95
N PHE A 38 8.82 -10.01 4.10
CA PHE A 38 9.53 -8.74 4.05
C PHE A 38 9.47 -8.08 2.67
N GLU A 39 9.54 -8.88 1.60
CA GLU A 39 9.40 -8.42 0.23
C GLU A 39 7.99 -7.86 -0.02
N GLN A 40 6.96 -8.59 0.44
CA GLN A 40 5.57 -8.13 0.36
C GLN A 40 5.31 -6.88 1.20
N GLU A 41 5.89 -6.79 2.41
CA GLU A 41 5.76 -5.60 3.25
C GLU A 41 6.40 -4.37 2.60
N GLN A 42 7.59 -4.54 2.01
CA GLN A 42 8.27 -3.46 1.28
C GLN A 42 7.46 -3.02 0.06
N LEU A 43 6.99 -3.97 -0.75
CA LEU A 43 6.14 -3.70 -1.90
C LEU A 43 4.86 -2.96 -1.49
N TRP A 44 4.19 -3.41 -0.44
CA TRP A 44 2.99 -2.76 0.09
C TRP A 44 3.27 -1.33 0.55
N PHE A 45 4.41 -1.09 1.20
CA PHE A 45 4.82 0.25 1.62
C PHE A 45 5.06 1.19 0.45
N ASP A 46 5.73 0.72 -0.60
CA ASP A 46 6.01 1.53 -1.78
C ASP A 46 4.76 1.79 -2.63
N LEU A 47 3.87 0.80 -2.74
CA LEU A 47 2.56 0.97 -3.37
C LEU A 47 1.73 2.03 -2.64
N ASN A 48 1.65 2.00 -1.31
CA ASN A 48 0.89 3.03 -0.57
C ASN A 48 1.41 4.43 -0.83
N LYS A 49 2.73 4.64 -0.91
CA LYS A 49 3.28 5.96 -1.25
C LYS A 49 2.81 6.44 -2.62
N ALA A 50 2.83 5.54 -3.62
CA ALA A 50 2.35 5.87 -4.96
C ALA A 50 0.86 6.24 -4.95
N VAL A 51 0.05 5.48 -4.22
CA VAL A 51 -1.39 5.74 -4.07
C VAL A 51 -1.66 7.08 -3.39
N THR A 52 -1.02 7.35 -2.26
CA THR A 52 -1.16 8.63 -1.55
C THR A 52 -0.75 9.79 -2.44
N PHE A 53 0.36 9.67 -3.17
CA PHE A 53 0.80 10.68 -4.11
C PHE A 53 -0.25 10.96 -5.20
N TRP A 54 -0.85 9.91 -5.78
CA TRP A 54 -1.93 10.08 -6.76
C TRP A 54 -3.21 10.68 -6.17
N GLN A 55 -3.59 10.30 -4.94
CA GLN A 55 -4.73 10.89 -4.24
C GLN A 55 -4.54 12.40 -4.02
N GLU A 56 -3.34 12.82 -3.63
CA GLU A 56 -2.98 14.24 -3.48
C GLU A 56 -3.04 14.99 -4.82
N GLN A 57 -2.53 14.41 -5.89
CA GLN A 57 -2.60 14.99 -7.24
C GLN A 57 -4.04 15.19 -7.71
N VAL A 58 -4.88 14.17 -7.52
CA VAL A 58 -6.29 14.18 -7.91
C VAL A 58 -7.11 15.13 -7.01
N GLY A 59 -6.69 15.34 -5.76
CA GLY A 59 -7.41 16.18 -4.80
C GLY A 59 -8.53 15.44 -4.07
N VAL A 60 -8.33 14.14 -3.81
CA VAL A 60 -9.25 13.32 -3.01
C VAL A 60 -8.65 13.02 -1.63
N SER A 61 -9.51 12.70 -0.66
CA SER A 61 -9.06 12.21 0.64
C SER A 61 -8.39 10.82 0.53
N GLU A 62 -7.76 10.38 1.62
CA GLU A 62 -7.20 9.02 1.75
C GLU A 62 -8.25 7.93 1.47
N ASP A 63 -9.51 8.19 1.82
CA ASP A 63 -10.65 7.32 1.57
C ASP A 63 -11.27 7.51 0.15
N GLY A 64 -10.67 8.35 -0.69
CA GLY A 64 -11.12 8.60 -2.07
C GLY A 64 -12.28 9.59 -2.22
N TRP A 65 -12.62 10.35 -1.18
CA TRP A 65 -13.73 11.31 -1.25
C TRP A 65 -13.29 12.64 -1.85
N ALA A 66 -14.13 13.20 -2.71
CA ALA A 66 -14.01 14.58 -3.20
C ALA A 66 -15.11 15.46 -2.59
N SER A 67 -14.83 16.75 -2.41
CA SER A 67 -15.88 17.72 -2.11
C SER A 67 -16.85 17.85 -3.28
N ASN A 68 -18.08 18.27 -3.02
CA ASN A 68 -19.07 18.47 -4.07
C ASN A 68 -18.62 19.53 -5.10
N GLU A 69 -17.96 20.58 -4.63
CA GLU A 69 -17.41 21.66 -5.46
C GLU A 69 -16.24 21.19 -6.32
N GLY A 70 -15.38 20.31 -5.77
CA GLY A 70 -14.19 19.77 -6.43
C GLY A 70 -14.42 18.50 -7.23
N TYR A 71 -15.61 17.88 -7.16
CA TYR A 71 -15.88 16.57 -7.75
C TYR A 71 -15.57 16.51 -9.25
N LYS A 72 -16.02 17.50 -10.02
CA LYS A 72 -15.78 17.53 -11.47
C LYS A 72 -14.30 17.63 -11.81
N GLU A 73 -13.56 18.44 -11.06
CA GLU A 73 -12.12 18.59 -11.24
C GLU A 73 -11.38 17.32 -10.84
N ALA A 74 -11.76 16.67 -9.75
CA ALA A 74 -11.22 15.38 -9.34
C ALA A 74 -11.45 14.32 -10.42
N VAL A 75 -12.66 14.20 -10.97
CA VAL A 75 -12.96 13.27 -12.08
C VAL A 75 -12.09 13.54 -13.30
N GLN A 76 -11.90 14.81 -13.66
CA GLN A 76 -11.01 15.18 -14.77
C GLN A 76 -9.56 14.75 -14.49
N ARG A 77 -9.03 15.05 -13.29
CA ARG A 77 -7.66 14.68 -12.91
C ARG A 77 -7.45 13.16 -12.82
N VAL A 78 -8.45 12.40 -12.38
CA VAL A 78 -8.41 10.93 -12.42
C VAL A 78 -8.25 10.44 -13.86
N ALA A 79 -9.00 11.00 -14.81
CA ALA A 79 -8.91 10.64 -16.22
C ALA A 79 -7.53 10.98 -16.79
N GLU A 80 -7.04 12.20 -16.56
CA GLU A 80 -5.71 12.64 -16.99
C GLU A 80 -4.59 11.78 -16.40
N LEU A 81 -4.70 11.40 -15.12
CA LEU A 81 -3.75 10.48 -14.48
C LEU A 81 -3.78 9.11 -15.15
N LYS A 82 -4.98 8.56 -15.41
CA LYS A 82 -5.12 7.26 -16.08
C LYS A 82 -4.48 7.27 -17.46
N ASP A 83 -4.77 8.30 -18.26
CA ASP A 83 -4.19 8.47 -19.59
C ASP A 83 -2.66 8.58 -19.53
N SER A 84 -2.12 9.28 -18.52
CA SER A 84 -0.67 9.39 -18.33
C SER A 84 -0.02 8.04 -18.01
N LEU A 85 -0.69 7.19 -17.21
CA LEU A 85 -0.19 5.87 -16.83
C LEU A 85 -0.28 4.87 -17.99
N ILE A 86 -1.33 4.95 -18.81
CA ILE A 86 -1.44 4.17 -20.05
C ILE A 86 -0.35 4.57 -21.05
N ALA A 87 -0.06 5.87 -21.18
CA ALA A 87 1.00 6.34 -22.05
C ALA A 87 2.39 5.85 -21.61
N ILE A 88 2.64 5.76 -20.29
CA ILE A 88 3.87 5.19 -19.73
C ILE A 88 3.98 3.69 -20.00
N ALA A 89 2.85 2.97 -20.08
CA ALA A 89 2.84 1.55 -20.40
C ALA A 89 3.14 1.23 -21.88
N GLU A 90 3.29 2.24 -22.74
CA GLU A 90 3.72 2.09 -24.15
C GLU A 90 2.95 1.02 -24.96
N ASP A 91 1.63 0.88 -24.72
CA ASP A 91 0.76 -0.14 -25.36
C ASP A 91 1.06 -1.60 -24.94
N ASP A 92 1.76 -1.81 -23.83
CA ASP A 92 1.88 -3.13 -23.22
C ASP A 92 0.52 -3.58 -22.67
N GLU A 93 -0.09 -4.55 -23.35
CA GLU A 93 -1.42 -5.07 -23.00
C GLU A 93 -1.50 -5.64 -21.57
N GLU A 94 -0.41 -6.24 -21.05
CA GLU A 94 -0.40 -6.81 -19.71
C GLU A 94 -0.32 -5.71 -18.65
N ASP A 95 0.50 -4.68 -18.86
CA ASP A 95 0.59 -3.53 -17.95
C ASP A 95 -0.71 -2.72 -17.95
N ILE A 96 -1.32 -2.50 -19.11
CA ILE A 96 -2.62 -1.83 -19.22
C ILE A 96 -3.70 -2.65 -18.50
N ARG A 97 -3.73 -3.98 -18.69
CA ARG A 97 -4.69 -4.87 -18.01
C ARG A 97 -4.52 -4.83 -16.50
N LEU A 98 -3.28 -4.82 -16.01
CA LEU A 98 -2.96 -4.71 -14.59
C LEU A 98 -3.40 -3.36 -14.02
N LEU A 99 -3.16 -2.28 -14.75
CA LEU A 99 -3.61 -0.93 -14.41
C LEU A 99 -5.15 -0.85 -14.29
N GLU A 100 -5.87 -1.44 -15.24
CA GLU A 100 -7.34 -1.49 -15.20
C GLU A 100 -7.88 -2.32 -14.05
N LYS A 101 -7.27 -3.48 -13.78
CA LYS A 101 -7.67 -4.37 -12.68
C LYS A 101 -7.38 -3.76 -11.30
N GLY A 102 -6.30 -3.00 -11.20
CA GLY A 102 -5.84 -2.34 -9.97
C GLY A 102 -6.35 -0.93 -9.78
N TRP A 103 -7.22 -0.42 -10.65
CA TRP A 103 -7.61 0.99 -10.64
C TRP A 103 -8.38 1.37 -9.36
N LEU A 104 -7.80 2.28 -8.57
CA LEU A 104 -8.26 2.58 -7.21
C LEU A 104 -9.42 3.58 -7.15
N PHE A 105 -9.71 4.28 -8.24
CA PHE A 105 -10.63 5.43 -8.25
C PHE A 105 -12.01 5.12 -8.84
N LEU A 106 -12.29 3.86 -9.21
CA LEU A 106 -13.61 3.45 -9.71
C LEU A 106 -14.03 2.11 -9.10
N LYS A 107 -15.00 2.18 -8.19
CA LYS A 107 -16.00 1.13 -7.98
C LYS A 107 -17.37 1.77 -7.82
#